data_AF-A0A1A8ZAD9-F1
#
_entry.id   AF-A0A1A8ZAD9-F1
#
_cell.length_a   1.000
_cell.length_b   1.000
_cell.length_c   1.000
_cell.angle_alpha   90.00
_cell.angle_beta   90.00
_cell.angle_gamma   90.00
#
_symmetry.space_group_name_H-M   'P 1'
#
loop_
_entity.id
_entity.type
_entity.pdbx_description
1 polymer ?
#
loop_
_entity_poly.entity_id
_entity_poly.type
_entity_poly.pdbx_seq_one_letter_code
_entity_poly.pdbx_strand_id
1 'polypeptide(L)'
;MTLRHSDRSAAPAGAVGTAHPGVSGRWRSRWPWFAGYFAAAWSVCYGALGVFWAFGGAGFPFGAGDPESNEVLILDGARSAVAGPIIAGLGAVGLVVGVLMARGLGRGPLRWALLTFGWVVAACLCLVVPDYRLLMLLTRVPFIIVSPIFGMPGGRSVSAFIPWPRLNLLVVVVGGLLWGMAALAYQRRTSDVCDVCGRAESTAPHWTSPAQALRWGRWAVWVACTVPSIYAATRIAWAAGWPLGIPRDFYEENKHTGMFLGGLLIALMALGGVALTLGLVQRWGEVYPRWIWFKAGRRVPPLLAVIPATIVSVFIIPAGIMEIRLDAIRGPEPEAWAMTWPAWLWPLWGVALGAATYAYHLRRRAALCGVCGRGDRQPGERAQHLSGTVRAVEADRA
;
A
#
# COMPACT_ATOMS: atom_id res chain seq x y z
N MET A 1 14.10 67.75 -48.66
CA MET A 1 15.27 66.96 -49.08
C MET A 1 15.83 66.27 -47.84
N THR A 2 15.40 65.03 -47.50
CA THR A 2 15.93 63.72 -47.97
C THR A 2 17.35 63.45 -47.43
N LEU A 3 17.73 62.34 -46.78
CA LEU A 3 17.25 60.95 -46.76
C LEU A 3 18.11 60.11 -45.75
N ARG A 4 17.55 58.98 -45.29
CA ARG A 4 18.21 57.72 -44.80
C ARG A 4 18.96 57.79 -43.45
N HIS A 5 18.95 56.79 -42.56
CA HIS A 5 18.82 55.33 -42.71
C HIS A 5 18.16 54.75 -41.44
N SER A 6 17.18 53.86 -41.62
CA SER A 6 16.67 52.96 -40.57
C SER A 6 17.48 51.67 -40.59
N ASP A 7 18.12 51.30 -39.48
CA ASP A 7 18.60 49.94 -39.28
C ASP A 7 18.53 49.45 -37.82
N ARG A 8 18.45 48.13 -37.72
CA ARG A 8 17.98 47.27 -36.61
C ARG A 8 18.84 47.22 -35.35
N SER A 9 18.17 47.00 -34.20
CA SER A 9 18.56 46.19 -33.02
C SER A 9 17.69 46.65 -31.82
N ALA A 10 17.21 45.89 -30.83
CA ALA A 10 17.17 44.48 -30.48
C ALA A 10 16.14 44.35 -29.32
N ALA A 11 15.34 43.28 -29.25
CA ALA A 11 14.45 43.00 -28.10
C ALA A 11 15.26 42.50 -26.87
N PRO A 12 14.64 42.42 -25.67
CA PRO A 12 14.05 41.12 -25.36
C PRO A 12 12.65 41.18 -24.74
N ALA A 13 11.81 40.30 -25.26
CA ALA A 13 10.55 39.87 -24.69
C ALA A 13 10.79 39.11 -23.38
N GLY A 14 10.33 39.67 -22.26
CA GLY A 14 10.18 38.95 -21.00
C GLY A 14 8.88 38.15 -20.99
N ALA A 15 8.97 36.89 -21.41
CA ALA A 15 7.87 35.94 -21.38
C ALA A 15 7.39 35.68 -19.94
N VAL A 16 6.18 36.13 -19.62
CA VAL A 16 5.38 35.60 -18.52
C VAL A 16 4.99 34.18 -18.91
N GLY A 17 5.85 33.21 -18.56
CA GLY A 17 5.56 31.79 -18.71
C GLY A 17 4.46 31.39 -17.73
N THR A 18 3.20 31.51 -18.14
CA THR A 18 2.09 30.82 -17.49
C THR A 18 2.27 29.31 -17.68
N ALA A 19 2.93 28.66 -16.72
CA ALA A 19 2.98 27.22 -16.65
C ALA A 19 1.55 26.69 -16.46
N HIS A 20 0.91 26.27 -17.55
CA HIS A 20 -0.35 25.53 -17.49
C HIS A 20 -0.10 24.24 -16.69
N PRO A 21 -0.73 24.04 -15.51
CA PRO A 21 -0.64 22.76 -14.83
C PRO A 21 -1.37 21.73 -15.68
N GLY A 22 -0.60 20.80 -16.27
CA GLY A 22 -1.13 19.70 -17.07
C GLY A 22 -2.24 18.95 -16.33
N VAL A 23 -3.22 18.47 -17.11
CA VAL A 23 -4.45 17.81 -16.63
C VAL A 23 -4.17 16.65 -15.65
N SER A 24 -3.02 15.97 -15.77
CA SER A 24 -2.57 14.92 -14.84
C SER A 24 -2.18 15.41 -13.43
N GLY A 25 -1.82 16.69 -13.30
CA GLY A 25 -1.57 17.35 -12.01
C GLY A 25 -2.85 17.70 -11.26
N ARG A 26 -3.97 17.91 -11.97
CA ARG A 26 -5.27 18.32 -11.38
C ARG A 26 -5.94 17.21 -10.58
N TRP A 27 -5.82 15.95 -11.00
CA TRP A 27 -6.39 14.82 -10.25
C TRP A 27 -5.64 14.56 -8.94
N ARG A 28 -4.29 14.58 -9.02
CA ARG A 28 -3.40 14.37 -7.86
C ARG A 28 -3.50 15.46 -6.79
N SER A 29 -3.97 16.65 -7.13
CA SER A 29 -4.22 17.71 -6.14
C SER A 29 -5.61 17.67 -5.53
N ARG A 30 -6.59 17.00 -6.17
CA ARG A 30 -8.00 17.00 -5.73
C ARG A 30 -8.44 15.73 -5.00
N TRP A 31 -7.58 14.70 -4.91
CA TRP A 31 -7.91 13.47 -4.18
C TRP A 31 -8.43 13.70 -2.75
N PRO A 32 -7.94 14.65 -1.92
CA PRO A 32 -8.44 14.82 -0.56
C PRO A 32 -9.89 15.32 -0.52
N TRP A 33 -10.36 15.95 -1.60
CA TRP A 33 -11.73 16.41 -1.71
C TRP A 33 -12.69 15.27 -2.00
N PHE A 34 -12.30 14.35 -2.89
CA PHE A 34 -13.12 13.20 -3.28
C PHE A 34 -13.03 12.00 -2.32
N ALA A 35 -11.99 11.91 -1.49
CA ALA A 35 -11.73 10.73 -0.66
C ALA A 35 -12.94 10.32 0.20
N GLY A 36 -13.57 11.26 0.90
CA GLY A 36 -14.76 10.98 1.71
C GLY A 36 -15.99 10.57 0.87
N TYR A 37 -16.15 11.14 -0.33
CA TYR A 37 -17.22 10.73 -1.25
C TYR A 37 -17.00 9.33 -1.82
N PHE A 38 -15.76 8.95 -2.12
CA PHE A 38 -15.46 7.58 -2.57
C PHE A 38 -15.70 6.55 -1.47
N ALA A 39 -15.31 6.86 -0.22
CA ALA A 39 -15.62 5.99 0.93
C ALA A 39 -17.13 5.86 1.16
N ALA A 40 -17.89 6.96 1.03
CA ALA A 40 -19.34 6.96 1.12
C ALA A 40 -19.98 6.14 -0.03
N ALA A 41 -19.54 6.35 -1.27
CA ALA A 41 -20.04 5.61 -2.43
C ALA A 41 -19.78 4.10 -2.30
N TRP A 42 -18.58 3.71 -1.87
CA TRP A 42 -18.25 2.31 -1.59
C TRP A 42 -19.17 1.74 -0.50
N SER A 43 -19.41 2.50 0.58
CA SER A 43 -20.27 2.06 1.69
C SER A 43 -21.74 1.88 1.25
N VAL A 44 -22.24 2.73 0.35
CA VAL A 44 -23.57 2.57 -0.25
C VAL A 44 -23.63 1.33 -1.14
N CYS A 45 -22.66 1.14 -2.03
CA CYS A 45 -22.63 -0.03 -2.92
C CYS A 45 -22.54 -1.34 -2.12
N TYR A 46 -21.65 -1.41 -1.13
CA TYR A 46 -21.49 -2.60 -0.30
C TYR A 46 -22.67 -2.80 0.65
N GLY A 47 -23.25 -1.72 1.17
CA GLY A 47 -24.48 -1.75 1.96
C GLY A 47 -25.68 -2.27 1.16
N ALA A 48 -25.79 -1.88 -0.12
CA ALA A 48 -26.81 -2.40 -1.02
C ALA A 48 -26.64 -3.92 -1.29
N LEU A 49 -25.39 -4.41 -1.40
CA LEU A 49 -25.13 -5.85 -1.40
C LEU A 49 -25.55 -6.52 -0.08
N GLY A 50 -25.33 -5.86 1.06
CA GLY A 50 -25.84 -6.30 2.36
C GLY A 50 -27.37 -6.47 2.37
N VAL A 51 -28.11 -5.49 1.82
CA VAL A 51 -29.56 -5.57 1.66
C VAL A 51 -29.94 -6.73 0.74
N PHE A 52 -29.27 -6.87 -0.41
CA PHE A 52 -29.51 -7.97 -1.35
C PHE A 52 -29.34 -9.35 -0.69
N TRP A 53 -28.27 -9.54 0.09
CA TRP A 53 -28.03 -10.78 0.82
C TRP A 53 -29.01 -11.00 1.98
N ALA A 54 -29.47 -9.93 2.64
CA ALA A 54 -30.49 -10.02 3.68
C ALA A 54 -31.81 -10.58 3.16
N PHE A 55 -32.16 -10.26 1.91
CA PHE A 55 -33.34 -10.78 1.21
C PHE A 55 -33.11 -12.12 0.49
N GLY A 56 -32.04 -12.85 0.82
CA GLY A 56 -31.76 -14.17 0.26
C GLY A 56 -31.06 -14.16 -1.10
N GLY A 57 -30.47 -13.03 -1.49
CA GLY A 57 -29.64 -12.94 -2.69
C GLY A 57 -28.49 -13.95 -2.68
N ALA A 58 -28.23 -14.57 -3.84
CA ALA A 58 -27.17 -15.56 -4.00
C ALA A 58 -25.75 -14.95 -3.87
N GLY A 59 -24.74 -15.80 -3.65
CA GLY A 59 -23.33 -15.39 -3.67
C GLY A 59 -22.90 -14.59 -2.45
N PHE A 60 -23.47 -14.87 -1.27
CA PHE A 60 -22.95 -14.32 -0.02
C PHE A 60 -21.51 -14.80 0.19
N PRO A 61 -20.50 -13.91 0.31
CA PRO A 61 -19.09 -14.27 0.14
C PRO A 61 -18.41 -14.73 1.43
N PHE A 62 -19.17 -14.93 2.52
CA PHE A 62 -18.63 -15.28 3.84
C PHE A 62 -19.39 -16.47 4.42
N GLY A 63 -18.75 -17.17 5.35
CA GLY A 63 -19.35 -18.25 6.14
C GLY A 63 -20.13 -19.27 5.30
N ALA A 64 -21.40 -19.47 5.63
CA ALA A 64 -22.24 -20.48 4.97
C ALA A 64 -22.42 -20.29 3.45
N GLY A 65 -22.10 -19.12 2.90
CA GLY A 65 -22.12 -18.85 1.45
C GLY A 65 -20.77 -19.04 0.76
N ASP A 66 -19.71 -19.33 1.50
CA ASP A 66 -18.34 -19.48 1.03
C ASP A 66 -17.95 -20.97 1.00
N PRO A 67 -17.78 -21.59 -0.19
CA PRO A 67 -17.41 -23.00 -0.29
C PRO A 67 -16.02 -23.32 0.28
N GLU A 68 -15.19 -22.31 0.50
CA GLU A 68 -13.85 -22.44 1.09
C GLU A 68 -13.87 -22.04 2.57
N SER A 69 -15.05 -21.88 3.19
CA SER A 69 -15.15 -21.54 4.60
C SER A 69 -14.63 -22.68 5.49
N ASN A 70 -13.95 -22.32 6.57
CA ASN A 70 -13.45 -23.23 7.57
C ASN A 70 -13.43 -22.52 8.93
N GLU A 71 -13.37 -23.32 10.00
CA GLU A 71 -13.37 -22.92 11.41
C GLU A 71 -12.39 -21.81 11.81
N VAL A 72 -11.43 -21.52 10.94
CA VAL A 72 -10.32 -20.60 11.15
C VAL A 72 -10.71 -19.17 10.73
N LEU A 73 -11.61 -19.04 9.76
CA LEU A 73 -12.06 -17.75 9.26
C LEU A 73 -12.93 -17.06 10.31
N ILE A 74 -12.67 -15.77 10.54
CA ILE A 74 -13.39 -14.96 11.54
C ILE A 74 -14.90 -14.94 11.26
N LEU A 75 -15.28 -15.05 9.99
CA LEU A 75 -16.66 -15.00 9.51
C LEU A 75 -17.21 -16.36 9.10
N ASP A 76 -16.61 -17.48 9.54
CA ASP A 76 -17.06 -18.83 9.18
C ASP A 76 -18.52 -19.11 9.56
N GLY A 77 -18.95 -18.62 10.73
CA GLY A 77 -20.34 -18.74 11.19
C GLY A 77 -21.31 -17.71 10.58
N ALA A 78 -20.86 -16.84 9.67
CA ALA A 78 -21.70 -15.77 9.15
C ALA A 78 -22.82 -16.33 8.28
N ARG A 79 -24.06 -15.97 8.64
CA ARG A 79 -25.26 -16.26 7.83
C ARG A 79 -25.72 -14.98 7.16
N SER A 80 -26.10 -15.07 5.89
CA SER A 80 -26.57 -13.92 5.10
C SER A 80 -27.74 -13.16 5.75
N ALA A 81 -28.65 -13.89 6.40
CA ALA A 81 -29.80 -13.32 7.12
C ALA A 81 -29.41 -12.39 8.29
N VAL A 82 -28.24 -12.60 8.92
CA VAL A 82 -27.76 -11.78 10.05
C VAL A 82 -26.70 -10.78 9.57
N ALA A 83 -25.74 -11.24 8.77
CA ALA A 83 -24.65 -10.41 8.28
C ALA A 83 -25.13 -9.35 7.26
N GLY A 84 -26.12 -9.68 6.42
CA GLY A 84 -26.68 -8.76 5.43
C GLY A 84 -27.22 -7.45 6.03
N PRO A 85 -28.14 -7.51 7.02
CA PRO A 85 -28.63 -6.32 7.71
C PRO A 85 -27.54 -5.51 8.42
N ILE A 86 -26.54 -6.18 9.02
CA ILE A 86 -25.41 -5.51 9.66
C ILE A 86 -24.57 -4.75 8.62
N ILE A 87 -24.26 -5.37 7.48
CA ILE A 87 -23.53 -4.75 6.38
C ILE A 87 -24.32 -3.55 5.83
N ALA A 88 -25.64 -3.67 5.68
CA ALA A 88 -26.51 -2.58 5.25
C ALA A 88 -26.49 -1.39 6.24
N GLY A 89 -26.61 -1.67 7.54
CA GLY A 89 -26.54 -0.66 8.60
C GLY A 89 -25.19 0.05 8.63
N LEU A 90 -24.08 -0.69 8.57
CA LEU A 90 -22.73 -0.13 8.48
C LEU A 90 -22.54 0.70 7.20
N GLY A 91 -23.13 0.27 6.07
CA GLY A 91 -23.13 1.03 4.83
C GLY A 91 -23.84 2.37 4.94
N ALA A 92 -25.00 2.42 5.62
CA ALA A 92 -25.74 3.65 5.89
C ALA A 92 -24.99 4.60 6.82
N VAL A 93 -24.40 4.09 7.91
CA VAL A 93 -23.53 4.89 8.80
C VAL A 93 -22.32 5.41 8.03
N GLY A 94 -21.71 4.55 7.19
CA GLY A 94 -20.56 4.89 6.35
C GLY A 94 -20.87 6.00 5.34
N LEU A 95 -22.07 6.01 4.75
CA LEU A 95 -22.54 7.12 3.91
C LEU A 95 -22.54 8.45 4.68
N VAL A 96 -23.17 8.47 5.85
CA VAL A 96 -23.29 9.70 6.67
C VAL A 96 -21.90 10.18 7.09
N VAL A 97 -21.08 9.30 7.67
CA VAL A 97 -19.74 9.65 8.14
C VAL A 97 -18.84 10.09 6.97
N GLY A 98 -18.86 9.38 5.85
CA GLY A 98 -18.07 9.71 4.67
C GLY A 98 -18.43 11.09 4.09
N VAL A 99 -19.72 11.45 4.06
CA VAL A 99 -20.18 12.77 3.63
C VAL A 99 -19.80 13.87 4.63
N LEU A 100 -19.92 13.62 5.94
CA LEU A 100 -19.49 14.58 6.97
C LEU A 100 -17.98 14.87 6.87
N MET A 101 -17.17 13.82 6.68
CA MET A 101 -15.73 13.93 6.47
C MET A 101 -15.40 14.64 5.16
N ALA A 102 -16.10 14.32 4.06
CA ALA A 102 -15.93 14.97 2.76
C ALA A 102 -16.25 16.47 2.80
N ARG A 103 -17.19 16.88 3.66
CA ARG A 103 -17.55 18.29 3.89
C ARG A 103 -16.67 18.98 4.94
N GLY A 104 -15.81 18.25 5.65
CA GLY A 104 -14.96 18.82 6.71
C GLY A 104 -15.77 19.25 7.94
N LEU A 105 -16.94 18.64 8.16
CA LEU A 105 -17.80 18.96 9.30
C LEU A 105 -17.32 18.22 10.55
N GLY A 106 -17.63 18.77 11.72
CA GLY A 106 -17.28 18.22 13.02
C GLY A 106 -16.16 18.98 13.72
N ARG A 107 -16.40 19.35 14.99
CA ARG A 107 -15.44 20.01 15.88
C ARG A 107 -15.41 19.31 17.23
N GLY A 108 -14.32 19.49 17.98
CA GLY A 108 -14.16 18.92 19.32
C GLY A 108 -14.34 17.39 19.34
N PRO A 109 -15.27 16.85 20.15
CA PRO A 109 -15.46 15.41 20.29
C PRO A 109 -15.93 14.72 19.00
N LEU A 110 -16.74 15.40 18.18
CA LEU A 110 -17.24 14.83 16.92
C LEU A 110 -16.11 14.59 15.92
N ARG A 111 -15.09 15.46 15.90
CA ARG A 111 -13.91 15.26 15.06
C ARG A 111 -13.20 13.94 15.40
N TRP A 112 -13.01 13.69 16.70
CA TRP A 112 -12.38 12.45 17.18
C TRP A 112 -13.25 11.23 16.87
N ALA A 113 -14.56 11.32 17.06
CA ALA A 113 -15.48 10.22 16.71
C ALA A 113 -15.40 9.86 15.22
N LEU A 114 -15.41 10.85 14.31
CA LEU A 114 -15.31 10.62 12.86
C LEU A 114 -13.95 10.02 12.47
N LEU A 115 -12.85 10.49 13.07
CA LEU A 115 -11.52 9.95 12.84
C LEU A 115 -11.38 8.51 13.35
N THR A 116 -11.84 8.25 14.57
CA THR A 116 -11.82 6.90 15.16
C THR A 116 -12.65 5.95 14.30
N PHE A 117 -13.87 6.34 13.91
CA PHE A 117 -14.69 5.53 13.02
C PHE A 117 -13.96 5.23 11.70
N GLY A 118 -13.44 6.25 11.01
CA GLY A 118 -12.78 6.08 9.73
C GLY A 118 -11.54 5.17 9.80
N TRP A 119 -10.71 5.33 10.83
CA TRP A 119 -9.52 4.48 11.03
C TRP A 119 -9.87 3.07 11.48
N VAL A 120 -10.88 2.89 12.34
CA VAL A 120 -11.35 1.56 12.76
C VAL A 120 -11.92 0.81 11.56
N VAL A 121 -12.78 1.44 10.75
CA VAL A 121 -13.33 0.81 9.54
C VAL A 121 -12.20 0.47 8.56
N ALA A 122 -11.25 1.38 8.33
CA ALA A 122 -10.09 1.11 7.49
C ALA A 122 -9.26 -0.10 7.99
N ALA A 123 -8.98 -0.16 9.29
CA ALA A 123 -8.24 -1.25 9.90
C ALA A 123 -9.00 -2.58 9.83
N CYS A 124 -10.30 -2.57 10.13
CA CYS A 124 -11.14 -3.76 10.04
C CYS A 124 -11.17 -4.32 8.61
N LEU A 125 -11.42 -3.47 7.61
CA LEU A 125 -11.52 -3.90 6.22
C LEU A 125 -10.17 -4.29 5.59
N CYS A 126 -9.04 -3.72 6.06
CA CYS A 126 -7.72 -4.06 5.53
C CYS A 126 -7.03 -5.21 6.28
N LEU A 127 -7.28 -5.39 7.59
CA LEU A 127 -6.47 -6.25 8.45
C LEU A 127 -7.27 -7.33 9.21
N VAL A 128 -8.57 -7.15 9.41
CA VAL A 128 -9.39 -8.07 10.21
C VAL A 128 -10.25 -8.96 9.33
N VAL A 129 -10.96 -8.39 8.36
CA VAL A 129 -11.82 -9.16 7.45
C VAL A 129 -11.00 -9.99 6.44
N PRO A 130 -9.91 -9.46 5.86
CA PRO A 130 -9.11 -10.27 4.93
C PRO A 130 -8.35 -11.40 5.62
N ASP A 131 -7.95 -12.38 4.82
CA ASP A 131 -7.24 -13.57 5.26
C ASP A 131 -6.14 -13.97 4.24
N TYR A 132 -5.46 -15.09 4.49
CA TYR A 132 -4.40 -15.63 3.63
C TYR A 132 -4.79 -15.86 2.16
N ARG A 133 -6.08 -15.94 1.83
CA ARG A 133 -6.54 -16.15 0.45
C ARG A 133 -6.21 -14.98 -0.46
N LEU A 134 -5.98 -13.78 0.09
CA LEU A 134 -5.43 -12.66 -0.67
C LEU A 134 -3.99 -12.92 -1.12
N LEU A 135 -3.16 -13.53 -0.27
CA LEU A 135 -1.81 -13.95 -0.65
C LEU A 135 -1.87 -15.06 -1.70
N MET A 136 -2.81 -15.99 -1.58
CA MET A 136 -3.04 -17.03 -2.59
C MET A 136 -3.51 -16.46 -3.94
N LEU A 137 -4.20 -15.31 -3.97
CA LEU A 137 -4.48 -14.64 -5.25
C LEU A 137 -3.19 -14.12 -5.87
N LEU A 138 -2.30 -13.53 -5.07
CA LEU A 138 -1.02 -12.99 -5.54
C LEU A 138 -0.14 -14.08 -6.15
N THR A 139 -0.10 -15.28 -5.55
CA THR A 139 0.65 -16.43 -6.11
C THR A 139 0.06 -16.96 -7.41
N ARG A 140 -1.22 -16.70 -7.69
CA ARG A 140 -1.89 -17.08 -8.96
C ARG A 140 -1.67 -16.08 -10.09
N VAL A 141 -1.33 -14.82 -9.79
CA VAL A 141 -1.12 -13.77 -10.81
C VAL A 141 -0.10 -14.18 -11.88
N PRO A 142 1.08 -14.74 -11.55
CA PRO A 142 2.03 -15.18 -12.57
C PRO A 142 1.46 -16.23 -13.53
N PHE A 143 0.68 -17.20 -13.01
CA PHE A 143 0.03 -18.21 -13.84
C PHE A 143 -0.96 -17.59 -14.83
N ILE A 144 -1.73 -16.59 -14.40
CA ILE A 144 -2.69 -15.87 -15.25
C ILE A 144 -1.97 -15.03 -16.32
N ILE A 145 -0.83 -14.43 -15.99
CA ILE A 145 -0.05 -13.64 -16.96
C ILE A 145 0.55 -14.54 -18.06
N VAL A 146 0.97 -15.75 -17.68
CA VAL A 146 1.67 -16.70 -18.55
C VAL A 146 0.69 -17.60 -19.31
N SER A 147 -0.55 -17.76 -18.83
CA SER A 147 -1.56 -18.63 -19.44
C SER A 147 -1.90 -18.35 -20.90
N PRO A 148 -1.85 -17.13 -21.46
CA PRO A 148 -2.09 -16.92 -22.90
C PRO A 148 -1.04 -17.61 -23.79
N ILE A 149 0.15 -17.90 -23.26
CA ILE A 149 1.25 -18.53 -24.00
C ILE A 149 1.28 -20.04 -23.76
N PHE A 150 1.06 -20.48 -22.51
CA PHE A 150 1.24 -21.89 -22.11
C PHE A 150 -0.08 -22.63 -21.85
N GLY A 151 -1.23 -21.96 -21.96
CA GLY A 151 -2.52 -22.47 -21.53
C GLY A 151 -2.72 -22.40 -20.02
N MET A 152 -3.96 -22.59 -19.57
CA MET A 152 -4.26 -22.65 -18.14
C MET A 152 -3.89 -24.02 -17.56
N PRO A 153 -3.24 -24.08 -16.38
CA PRO A 153 -2.94 -25.34 -15.73
C PRO A 153 -4.21 -26.17 -15.50
N GLY A 154 -4.19 -27.42 -15.95
CA GLY A 154 -5.32 -28.34 -15.80
C GLY A 154 -6.56 -28.00 -16.64
N GLY A 155 -6.44 -27.17 -17.69
CA GLY A 155 -7.53 -26.89 -18.64
C GLY A 155 -8.70 -26.09 -18.06
N ARG A 156 -8.55 -25.51 -16.87
CA ARG A 156 -9.62 -24.76 -16.19
C ARG A 156 -9.75 -23.33 -16.75
N SER A 157 -10.93 -22.75 -16.62
CA SER A 157 -11.17 -21.34 -16.97
C SER A 157 -10.46 -20.40 -15.99
N VAL A 158 -10.16 -19.17 -16.44
CA VAL A 158 -9.61 -18.10 -15.58
C VAL A 158 -10.52 -17.79 -14.39
N SER A 159 -11.84 -17.88 -14.58
CA SER A 159 -12.83 -17.67 -13.51
C SER A 159 -12.72 -18.71 -12.39
N ALA A 160 -12.33 -19.95 -12.70
CA ALA A 160 -12.10 -20.98 -11.69
C ALA A 160 -10.85 -20.70 -10.83
N PHE A 161 -9.89 -19.93 -11.35
CA PHE A 161 -8.70 -19.52 -10.61
C PHE A 161 -8.95 -18.36 -9.65
N ILE A 162 -10.02 -17.59 -9.87
CA ILE A 162 -10.38 -16.41 -9.08
C ILE A 162 -11.84 -16.50 -8.61
N PRO A 163 -12.12 -17.34 -7.59
CA PRO A 163 -13.47 -17.52 -7.09
C PRO A 163 -13.99 -16.24 -6.43
N TRP A 164 -15.32 -16.08 -6.46
CA TRP A 164 -16.02 -14.88 -5.98
C TRP A 164 -15.66 -14.45 -4.55
N PRO A 165 -15.57 -15.33 -3.53
CA PRO A 165 -15.18 -14.93 -2.17
C PRO A 165 -13.84 -14.18 -2.12
N ARG A 166 -12.85 -14.62 -2.92
CA ARG A 166 -11.53 -13.98 -2.98
C ARG A 166 -11.58 -12.62 -3.69
N LEU A 167 -12.42 -12.47 -4.72
CA LEU A 167 -12.68 -11.16 -5.34
C LEU A 167 -13.36 -10.20 -4.38
N ASN A 168 -14.32 -10.69 -3.60
CA ASN A 168 -14.99 -9.88 -2.59
C ASN A 168 -14.00 -9.39 -1.52
N LEU A 169 -13.01 -10.20 -1.13
CA LEU A 169 -11.94 -9.73 -0.23
C LEU A 169 -11.13 -8.56 -0.83
N LEU A 170 -10.89 -8.55 -2.16
CA LEU A 170 -10.28 -7.39 -2.82
C LEU A 170 -11.20 -6.16 -2.75
N VAL A 171 -12.50 -6.33 -2.96
CA VAL A 171 -13.50 -5.23 -2.84
C VAL A 171 -13.49 -4.66 -1.43
N VAL A 172 -13.39 -5.52 -0.41
CA VAL A 172 -13.29 -5.16 1.01
C VAL A 172 -12.01 -4.38 1.29
N VAL A 173 -10.85 -4.86 0.84
CA VAL A 173 -9.58 -4.13 1.01
C VAL A 173 -9.61 -2.77 0.31
N VAL A 174 -10.16 -2.70 -0.91
CA VAL A 174 -10.36 -1.42 -1.60
C VAL A 174 -11.21 -0.48 -0.75
N GLY A 175 -12.29 -0.96 -0.14
CA GLY A 175 -13.08 -0.21 0.82
C GLY A 175 -12.27 0.32 2.00
N GLY A 176 -11.44 -0.54 2.60
CA GLY A 176 -10.54 -0.15 3.69
C GLY A 176 -9.54 0.93 3.29
N LEU A 177 -8.95 0.82 2.09
CA LEU A 177 -8.04 1.84 1.55
C LEU A 177 -8.77 3.17 1.27
N LEU A 178 -10.00 3.14 0.75
CA LEU A 178 -10.83 4.33 0.55
C LEU A 178 -11.14 5.01 1.89
N TRP A 179 -11.51 4.24 2.91
CA TRP A 179 -11.75 4.75 4.27
C TRP A 179 -10.48 5.32 4.91
N GLY A 180 -9.33 4.66 4.73
CA GLY A 180 -8.04 5.19 5.20
C GLY A 180 -7.66 6.50 4.51
N MET A 181 -7.90 6.61 3.20
CA MET A 181 -7.71 7.87 2.47
C MET A 181 -8.69 8.96 2.94
N ALA A 182 -9.96 8.62 3.20
CA ALA A 182 -10.94 9.57 3.73
C ALA A 182 -10.55 10.07 5.14
N ALA A 183 -10.14 9.17 6.03
CA ALA A 183 -9.63 9.48 7.36
C ALA A 183 -8.40 10.39 7.30
N LEU A 184 -7.43 10.06 6.45
CA LEU A 184 -6.23 10.87 6.26
C LEU A 184 -6.55 12.26 5.69
N ALA A 185 -7.44 12.35 4.70
CA ALA A 185 -7.86 13.62 4.11
C ALA A 185 -8.59 14.51 5.12
N TYR A 186 -9.52 13.92 5.89
CA TYR A 186 -10.26 14.64 6.94
C TYR A 186 -9.34 15.07 8.09
N GLN A 187 -8.41 14.20 8.51
CA GLN A 187 -7.41 14.53 9.53
C GLN A 187 -6.56 15.73 9.12
N ARG A 188 -6.10 15.76 7.86
CA ARG A 188 -5.30 16.87 7.34
C ARG A 188 -6.10 18.15 7.24
N ARG A 189 -7.32 18.09 6.69
CA ARG A 189 -8.20 19.27 6.55
C ARG A 189 -8.59 19.91 7.88
N THR A 190 -8.74 19.10 8.91
CA THR A 190 -9.05 19.56 10.27
C THR A 190 -7.80 19.92 11.08
N SER A 191 -6.61 19.85 10.49
CA SER A 191 -5.33 20.21 11.11
C SER A 191 -4.67 21.36 10.33
N ASP A 192 -3.72 22.07 10.94
CA ASP A 192 -2.99 23.18 10.29
C ASP A 192 -1.89 22.70 9.31
N VAL A 193 -2.23 21.72 8.46
CA VAL A 193 -1.34 21.13 7.47
C VAL A 193 -1.96 21.16 6.08
N CYS A 194 -1.13 21.05 5.05
CA CYS A 194 -1.65 20.97 3.69
C CYS A 194 -2.42 19.65 3.46
N ASP A 195 -3.66 19.73 2.97
CA ASP A 195 -4.52 18.59 2.66
C ASP A 195 -3.85 17.55 1.73
N VAL A 196 -3.07 18.02 0.75
CA VAL A 196 -2.48 17.17 -0.29
C VAL A 196 -1.18 16.51 0.17
N CYS A 197 -0.24 17.30 0.70
CA CYS A 197 1.11 16.80 1.04
C CYS A 197 1.32 16.52 2.53
N GLY A 198 0.41 16.97 3.40
CA GLY A 198 0.50 16.83 4.86
C GLY A 198 1.56 17.72 5.53
N ARG A 199 2.18 18.68 4.81
CA ARG A 199 3.18 19.58 5.38
C ARG A 199 2.52 20.74 6.14
N ALA A 200 2.92 20.92 7.39
CA ALA A 200 2.60 22.09 8.20
C ALA A 200 3.32 23.34 7.67
N GLU A 201 2.88 24.53 8.10
CA GLU A 201 3.59 25.78 7.85
C GLU A 201 4.83 25.90 8.74
N SER A 202 4.73 25.39 9.96
CA SER A 202 5.86 25.17 10.86
C SER A 202 6.84 24.15 10.28
N THR A 203 8.08 24.18 10.78
CA THR A 203 9.15 23.26 10.39
C THR A 203 8.65 21.81 10.37
N ALA A 204 8.82 21.13 9.24
CA ALA A 204 8.42 19.73 9.11
C ALA A 204 9.12 18.88 10.20
N PRO A 205 8.43 17.89 10.80
CA PRO A 205 9.04 17.04 11.81
C PRO A 205 10.34 16.41 11.29
N HIS A 206 11.41 16.48 12.08
CA HIS A 206 12.75 16.03 11.68
C HIS A 206 12.77 14.58 11.17
N TRP A 207 11.90 13.71 11.72
CA TRP A 207 11.77 12.30 11.31
C TRP A 207 11.28 12.10 9.87
N THR A 208 10.59 13.10 9.29
CA THR A 208 10.11 13.09 7.90
C THR A 208 11.12 13.64 6.90
N SER A 209 12.26 14.18 7.36
CA SER A 209 13.32 14.64 6.47
C SER A 209 13.90 13.47 5.66
N PRO A 210 14.34 13.69 4.41
CA PRO A 210 14.87 12.60 3.58
C PRO A 210 16.04 11.84 4.23
N ALA A 211 16.90 12.55 4.95
CA ALA A 211 18.05 11.96 5.66
C ALA A 211 17.59 11.05 6.81
N GLN A 212 16.68 11.53 7.67
CA GLN A 212 16.18 10.73 8.77
C GLN A 212 15.29 9.57 8.28
N ALA A 213 14.47 9.81 7.26
CA ALA A 213 13.71 8.78 6.54
C ALA A 213 14.58 7.65 6.00
N LEU A 214 15.77 7.97 5.48
CA LEU A 214 16.73 6.95 5.08
C LEU A 214 17.25 6.15 6.27
N ARG A 215 17.55 6.79 7.41
CA ARG A 215 18.11 6.12 8.59
C ARG A 215 17.16 5.08 9.19
N TRP A 216 15.93 5.48 9.51
CA TRP A 216 14.95 4.53 10.05
C TRP A 216 14.40 3.59 8.97
N GLY A 217 14.30 4.05 7.72
CA GLY A 217 13.89 3.23 6.58
C GLY A 217 14.86 2.07 6.30
N ARG A 218 16.16 2.23 6.56
CA ARG A 218 17.15 1.14 6.47
C ARG A 218 16.85 0.02 7.46
N TRP A 219 16.52 0.34 8.70
CA TRP A 219 16.11 -0.66 9.69
C TRP A 219 14.83 -1.39 9.27
N ALA A 220 13.83 -0.64 8.79
CA ALA A 220 12.60 -1.22 8.28
C ALA A 220 12.86 -2.18 7.10
N VAL A 221 13.74 -1.81 6.17
CA VAL A 221 14.16 -2.69 5.07
C VAL A 221 14.90 -3.92 5.57
N TRP A 222 15.83 -3.79 6.52
CA TRP A 222 16.53 -4.95 7.07
C TRP A 222 15.57 -5.97 7.65
N VAL A 223 14.64 -5.52 8.51
CA VAL A 223 13.59 -6.39 9.07
C VAL A 223 12.73 -6.99 7.96
N ALA A 224 12.32 -6.19 6.98
CA ALA A 224 11.48 -6.65 5.87
C ALA A 224 12.20 -7.60 4.89
N CYS A 225 13.52 -7.63 4.88
CA CYS A 225 14.33 -8.60 4.13
C CYS A 225 14.58 -9.88 4.93
N THR A 226 14.82 -9.76 6.24
CA THR A 226 15.17 -10.90 7.09
C THR A 226 14.05 -11.93 7.14
N VAL A 227 12.81 -11.52 7.37
CA VAL A 227 11.67 -12.45 7.51
C VAL A 227 11.46 -13.34 6.28
N PRO A 228 11.27 -12.81 5.05
CA PRO A 228 11.13 -13.65 3.87
C PRO A 228 12.39 -14.46 3.55
N SER A 229 13.58 -14.02 4.00
CA SER A 229 14.82 -14.81 3.83
C SER A 229 14.84 -16.04 4.74
N ILE A 230 14.34 -15.94 5.97
CA ILE A 230 14.19 -17.09 6.89
C ILE A 230 13.25 -18.13 6.25
N TYR A 231 12.10 -17.68 5.72
CA TYR A 231 11.18 -18.55 4.99
C TYR A 231 11.84 -19.17 3.75
N ALA A 232 12.55 -18.39 2.94
CA ALA A 232 13.22 -18.91 1.75
C ALA A 232 14.28 -19.96 2.10
N ALA A 233 15.03 -19.77 3.20
CA ALA A 233 16.05 -20.70 3.66
C ALA A 233 15.48 -22.09 3.99
N THR A 234 14.32 -22.17 4.66
CA THR A 234 13.69 -23.48 4.95
C THR A 234 13.28 -24.21 3.68
N ARG A 235 12.67 -23.49 2.73
CA ARG A 235 12.23 -24.08 1.46
C ARG A 235 13.39 -24.50 0.56
N ILE A 236 14.49 -23.75 0.56
CA ILE A 236 15.73 -24.11 -0.14
C ILE A 236 16.35 -25.36 0.49
N ALA A 237 16.38 -25.45 1.83
CA ALA A 237 16.90 -26.62 2.53
C ALA A 237 16.12 -27.89 2.12
N TRP A 238 14.79 -27.83 2.10
CA TRP A 238 13.96 -28.97 1.67
C TRP A 238 14.23 -29.39 0.23
N ALA A 239 14.34 -28.43 -0.69
CA ALA A 239 14.68 -28.71 -2.07
C ALA A 239 16.11 -29.26 -2.27
N ALA A 240 17.03 -28.92 -1.37
CA ALA A 240 18.40 -29.41 -1.36
C ALA A 240 18.56 -30.80 -0.71
N GLY A 241 17.47 -31.41 -0.22
CA GLY A 241 17.52 -32.72 0.42
C GLY A 241 17.56 -32.72 1.94
N TRP A 242 17.46 -31.55 2.58
CA TRP A 242 17.54 -31.43 4.03
C TRP A 242 16.13 -31.24 4.63
N PRO A 243 15.58 -32.23 5.35
CA PRO A 243 14.26 -32.14 5.96
C PRO A 243 14.29 -31.25 7.23
N LEU A 244 14.67 -29.99 7.07
CA LEU A 244 14.82 -29.05 8.17
C LEU A 244 13.45 -28.71 8.77
N GLY A 245 13.20 -29.13 10.01
CA GLY A 245 11.98 -28.78 10.75
C GLY A 245 10.69 -29.40 10.22
N ILE A 246 10.81 -30.55 9.55
CA ILE A 246 9.69 -31.40 9.13
C ILE A 246 10.02 -32.88 9.45
N PRO A 247 9.02 -33.74 9.72
CA PRO A 247 9.24 -35.17 9.91
C PRO A 247 9.88 -35.83 8.69
N ARG A 248 10.76 -36.82 8.91
CA ARG A 248 11.44 -37.55 7.82
C ARG A 248 10.47 -38.32 6.95
N ASP A 249 9.47 -38.97 7.55
CA ASP A 249 8.49 -39.77 6.80
C ASP A 249 7.69 -38.89 5.84
N PHE A 250 7.27 -37.70 6.31
CA PHE A 250 6.63 -36.69 5.47
C PHE A 250 7.53 -36.26 4.30
N TYR A 251 8.83 -36.06 4.55
CA TYR A 251 9.77 -35.70 3.50
C TYR A 251 9.91 -36.80 2.45
N GLU A 252 10.07 -38.06 2.88
CA GLU A 252 10.23 -39.21 1.99
C GLU A 252 9.00 -39.47 1.14
N GLU A 253 7.80 -39.32 1.71
CA GLU A 253 6.53 -39.44 0.99
C GLU A 253 6.38 -38.36 -0.09
N ASN A 254 6.81 -37.13 0.20
CA ASN A 254 6.57 -35.98 -0.66
C ASN A 254 7.70 -35.64 -1.64
N LYS A 255 8.90 -36.21 -1.49
CA LYS A 255 10.08 -35.82 -2.30
C LYS A 255 9.91 -36.03 -3.81
N HIS A 256 9.03 -36.95 -4.22
CA HIS A 256 8.77 -37.25 -5.63
C HIS A 256 7.54 -36.54 -6.22
N THR A 257 6.74 -35.85 -5.39
CA THR A 257 5.50 -35.19 -5.82
C THR A 257 5.73 -33.85 -6.54
N GLY A 258 6.98 -33.35 -6.52
CA GLY A 258 7.32 -32.00 -6.99
C GLY A 258 7.00 -30.89 -5.98
N MET A 259 6.46 -31.21 -4.79
CA MET A 259 6.13 -30.24 -3.75
C MET A 259 7.33 -29.36 -3.35
N PHE A 260 8.50 -29.96 -3.13
CA PHE A 260 9.70 -29.21 -2.73
C PHE A 260 10.26 -28.35 -3.86
N LEU A 261 10.07 -28.76 -5.13
CA LEU A 261 10.43 -27.93 -6.28
C LEU A 261 9.51 -26.70 -6.37
N GLY A 262 8.20 -26.87 -6.10
CA GLY A 262 7.27 -25.76 -5.96
C GLY A 262 7.65 -24.83 -4.80
N GLY A 263 8.06 -25.39 -3.66
CA GLY A 263 8.60 -24.65 -2.52
C GLY A 263 9.83 -23.83 -2.89
N LEU A 264 10.77 -24.40 -3.64
CA LEU A 264 11.96 -23.70 -4.15
C LEU A 264 11.59 -22.52 -5.05
N LEU A 265 10.63 -22.68 -5.97
CA LEU A 265 10.19 -21.60 -6.83
C LEU A 265 9.63 -20.42 -6.02
N ILE A 266 8.82 -20.71 -5.00
CA ILE A 266 8.29 -19.69 -4.09
C ILE A 266 9.44 -19.04 -3.29
N ALA A 267 10.44 -19.82 -2.86
CA ALA A 267 11.62 -19.30 -2.17
C ALA A 267 12.41 -18.33 -3.05
N LEU A 268 12.65 -18.68 -4.32
CA LEU A 268 13.32 -17.81 -5.29
C LEU A 268 12.52 -16.54 -5.54
N MET A 269 11.19 -16.63 -5.63
CA MET A 269 10.32 -15.46 -5.75
C MET A 269 10.38 -14.57 -4.51
N ALA A 270 10.42 -15.17 -3.31
CA ALA A 270 10.62 -14.44 -2.05
C ALA A 270 11.97 -13.72 -2.02
N LEU A 271 13.06 -14.37 -2.46
CA LEU A 271 14.37 -13.74 -2.61
C LEU A 271 14.38 -12.62 -3.67
N GLY A 272 13.62 -12.77 -4.75
CA GLY A 272 13.36 -11.68 -5.70
C GLY A 272 12.66 -10.49 -5.02
N GLY A 273 11.66 -10.76 -4.18
CA GLY A 273 11.01 -9.76 -3.33
C GLY A 273 11.95 -9.10 -2.33
N VAL A 274 12.88 -9.85 -1.73
CA VAL A 274 13.96 -9.32 -0.87
C VAL A 274 14.84 -8.36 -1.64
N ALA A 275 15.28 -8.75 -2.84
CA ALA A 275 16.05 -7.87 -3.71
C ALA A 275 15.26 -6.59 -3.97
N LEU A 276 14.01 -6.67 -4.43
CA LEU A 276 13.12 -5.51 -4.64
C LEU A 276 12.98 -4.61 -3.40
N THR A 277 12.89 -5.21 -2.21
CA THR A 277 12.79 -4.50 -0.93
C THR A 277 14.07 -3.74 -0.59
N LEU A 278 15.26 -4.32 -0.87
CA LEU A 278 16.54 -3.60 -0.77
C LEU A 278 16.57 -2.37 -1.68
N GLY A 279 15.89 -2.43 -2.82
CA GLY A 279 15.72 -1.31 -3.75
C GLY A 279 15.12 -0.07 -3.10
N LEU A 280 14.32 -0.22 -2.04
CA LEU A 280 13.71 0.91 -1.31
C LEU A 280 14.74 1.80 -0.60
N VAL A 281 15.97 1.33 -0.38
CA VAL A 281 17.06 2.12 0.25
C VAL A 281 18.30 2.23 -0.62
N GLN A 282 18.35 1.54 -1.75
CA GLN A 282 19.48 1.51 -2.67
C GLN A 282 19.26 2.41 -3.90
N ARG A 283 20.36 2.83 -4.53
CA ARG A 283 20.32 3.74 -5.70
C ARG A 283 19.55 3.16 -6.89
N TRP A 284 19.56 1.85 -7.06
CA TRP A 284 18.91 1.19 -8.21
C TRP A 284 17.37 1.19 -8.13
N GLY A 285 16.80 1.31 -6.93
CA GLY A 285 15.35 1.54 -6.78
C GLY A 285 14.96 3.01 -7.01
N GLU A 286 15.95 3.88 -7.21
CA GLU A 286 15.74 5.29 -7.50
C GLU A 286 15.99 5.67 -8.96
N VAL A 287 17.00 5.03 -9.55
CA VAL A 287 17.46 5.22 -10.92
C VAL A 287 17.69 3.86 -11.54
N TYR A 288 17.16 3.64 -12.76
CA TYR A 288 17.32 2.37 -13.46
C TYR A 288 18.80 2.05 -13.66
N PRO A 289 19.26 0.85 -13.24
CA PRO A 289 20.62 0.38 -13.47
C PRO A 289 21.05 0.42 -14.93
N ARG A 290 22.36 0.53 -15.16
CA ARG A 290 22.95 0.56 -16.50
C ARG A 290 22.73 -0.74 -17.30
N TRP A 291 22.53 -1.88 -16.62
CA TRP A 291 22.23 -3.16 -17.26
C TRP A 291 20.79 -3.24 -17.81
N ILE A 292 19.89 -2.34 -17.40
CA ILE A 292 18.55 -2.21 -18.00
C ILE A 292 18.66 -1.30 -19.23
N TRP A 293 19.19 -1.86 -20.30
CA TRP A 293 19.57 -1.16 -21.54
C TRP A 293 18.54 -0.15 -22.08
N PHE A 294 17.24 -0.46 -22.04
CA PHE A 294 16.17 0.41 -22.56
C PHE A 294 15.75 1.57 -21.64
N LYS A 295 16.15 1.56 -20.36
CA LYS A 295 15.77 2.60 -19.36
C LYS A 295 16.93 3.10 -18.51
N ALA A 296 18.15 2.66 -18.79
CA ALA A 296 19.36 3.00 -18.04
C ALA A 296 19.46 4.51 -17.74
N GLY A 297 19.75 4.84 -16.48
CA GLY A 297 19.95 6.23 -16.04
C GLY A 297 18.67 7.05 -15.87
N ARG A 298 17.48 6.57 -16.27
CA ARG A 298 16.21 7.26 -16.01
C ARG A 298 15.79 7.08 -14.56
N ARG A 299 15.05 8.05 -14.02
CA ARG A 299 14.44 7.95 -12.68
C ARG A 299 13.31 6.93 -12.69
N VAL A 300 13.31 6.03 -11.71
CA VAL A 300 12.21 5.07 -11.51
C VAL A 300 10.97 5.83 -11.01
N PRO A 301 9.78 5.68 -11.61
CA PRO A 301 8.56 6.30 -11.07
C PRO A 301 8.30 5.78 -9.65
N PRO A 302 8.12 6.64 -8.62
CA PRO A 302 8.00 6.18 -7.23
C PRO A 302 6.85 5.20 -6.99
N LEU A 303 5.74 5.36 -7.73
CA LEU A 303 4.57 4.49 -7.61
C LEU A 303 4.85 3.04 -8.07
N LEU A 304 5.85 2.82 -8.92
CA LEU A 304 6.25 1.48 -9.34
C LEU A 304 6.75 0.63 -8.17
N ALA A 305 7.37 1.26 -7.18
CA ALA A 305 7.79 0.58 -5.95
C ALA A 305 6.71 0.65 -4.86
N VAL A 306 6.06 1.79 -4.69
CA VAL A 306 5.11 2.01 -3.59
C VAL A 306 3.86 1.14 -3.70
N ILE A 307 3.26 1.02 -4.89
CA ILE A 307 2.01 0.25 -5.08
C ILE A 307 2.20 -1.23 -4.73
N PRO A 308 3.13 -1.98 -5.37
CA PRO A 308 3.29 -3.40 -5.07
C PRO A 308 3.73 -3.64 -3.62
N ALA A 309 4.63 -2.82 -3.08
CA ALA A 309 5.07 -2.98 -1.69
C ALA A 309 3.93 -2.72 -0.68
N THR A 310 3.05 -1.75 -0.96
CA THR A 310 1.85 -1.51 -0.14
C THR A 310 0.86 -2.68 -0.24
N ILE A 311 0.63 -3.23 -1.45
CA ILE A 311 -0.26 -4.38 -1.64
C ILE A 311 0.25 -5.58 -0.83
N VAL A 312 1.53 -5.93 -0.96
CA VAL A 312 2.13 -7.04 -0.20
C VAL A 312 2.07 -6.77 1.30
N SER A 313 2.38 -5.56 1.75
CA SER A 313 2.31 -5.16 3.16
C SER A 313 0.91 -5.35 3.74
N VAL A 314 -0.13 -4.93 3.02
CA VAL A 314 -1.52 -5.07 3.47
C VAL A 314 -1.98 -6.53 3.44
N PHE A 315 -1.57 -7.32 2.45
CA PHE A 315 -2.03 -8.71 2.31
C PHE A 315 -1.35 -9.66 3.29
N ILE A 316 -0.08 -9.41 3.62
CA ILE A 316 0.70 -10.36 4.41
C ILE A 316 0.39 -10.29 5.91
N ILE A 317 -0.05 -9.13 6.42
CA ILE A 317 -0.44 -8.97 7.82
C ILE A 317 -1.61 -9.89 8.21
N PRO A 318 -2.79 -9.83 7.55
CA PRO A 318 -3.92 -10.71 7.87
C PRO A 318 -3.58 -12.18 7.65
N ALA A 319 -2.79 -12.49 6.61
CA ALA A 319 -2.31 -13.85 6.38
C ALA A 319 -1.53 -14.38 7.61
N GLY A 320 -0.58 -13.59 8.12
CA GLY A 320 0.21 -13.97 9.29
C GLY A 320 -0.59 -14.07 10.58
N ILE A 321 -1.53 -13.13 10.81
CA ILE A 321 -2.43 -13.18 11.97
C ILE A 321 -3.28 -14.45 11.93
N MET A 322 -3.74 -14.86 10.76
CA MET A 322 -4.52 -16.08 10.60
C MET A 322 -3.68 -17.34 10.89
N GLU A 323 -2.43 -17.41 10.44
CA GLU A 323 -1.51 -18.51 10.75
C GLU A 323 -1.21 -18.61 12.25
N ILE A 324 -1.06 -17.48 12.95
CA ILE A 324 -0.90 -17.47 14.41
C ILE A 324 -2.17 -18.00 15.10
N ARG A 325 -3.36 -17.61 14.60
CA ARG A 325 -4.64 -18.10 15.13
C ARG A 325 -4.85 -19.59 14.86
N LEU A 326 -4.42 -20.07 13.69
CA LEU A 326 -4.46 -21.48 13.31
C LEU A 326 -3.73 -22.34 14.34
N ASP A 327 -2.46 -22.03 14.58
CA ASP A 327 -1.63 -22.78 15.52
C ASP A 327 -2.14 -22.64 16.97
N ALA A 328 -2.73 -21.50 17.33
CA ALA A 328 -3.35 -21.32 18.65
C ALA A 328 -4.60 -22.18 18.87
N ILE A 329 -5.37 -22.48 17.81
CA ILE A 329 -6.59 -23.30 17.87
C ILE A 329 -6.25 -24.79 17.80
N ARG A 330 -5.38 -25.18 16.84
CA ARG A 330 -5.05 -26.60 16.57
C ARG A 330 -3.97 -27.15 17.48
N GLY A 331 -3.23 -26.27 18.15
CA GLY A 331 -2.03 -26.61 18.89
C GLY A 331 -0.78 -26.50 17.99
N PRO A 332 0.34 -26.01 18.53
CA PRO A 332 1.58 -25.97 17.76
C PRO A 332 2.08 -27.40 17.51
N GLU A 333 2.67 -27.65 16.34
CA GLU A 333 3.35 -28.90 15.99
C GLU A 333 4.88 -28.67 15.97
N PRO A 334 5.60 -28.87 17.10
CA PRO A 334 7.02 -28.55 17.17
C PRO A 334 7.88 -29.38 16.21
N GLU A 335 7.45 -30.61 15.90
CA GLU A 335 8.12 -31.49 14.92
C GLU A 335 8.00 -31.03 13.47
N ALA A 336 6.99 -30.22 13.14
CA ALA A 336 6.73 -29.67 11.80
C ALA A 336 6.85 -28.14 11.75
N TRP A 337 7.58 -27.54 12.69
CA TRP A 337 7.65 -26.10 12.90
C TRP A 337 7.98 -25.30 11.63
N ALA A 338 8.80 -25.85 10.71
CA ALA A 338 9.23 -25.15 9.52
C ALA A 338 8.11 -25.00 8.46
N MET A 339 6.97 -25.67 8.65
CA MET A 339 5.78 -25.52 7.81
C MET A 339 5.05 -24.21 8.09
N THR A 340 4.83 -23.85 9.37
CA THR A 340 3.93 -22.76 9.78
C THR A 340 4.64 -21.63 10.52
N TRP A 341 5.62 -21.90 11.40
CA TRP A 341 6.19 -20.87 12.28
C TRP A 341 6.90 -19.72 11.56
N PRO A 342 7.57 -19.90 10.41
CA PRO A 342 8.06 -18.75 9.64
C PRO A 342 6.97 -17.75 9.27
N ALA A 343 5.72 -18.19 9.15
CA ALA A 343 4.57 -17.33 8.87
C ALA A 343 4.14 -16.47 10.07
N TRP A 344 4.50 -16.84 11.29
CA TRP A 344 4.23 -16.00 12.47
C TRP A 344 4.96 -14.66 12.43
N LEU A 345 6.05 -14.56 11.66
CA LEU A 345 6.79 -13.33 11.44
C LEU A 345 6.17 -12.43 10.35
N TRP A 346 5.15 -12.90 9.63
CA TRP A 346 4.52 -12.16 8.55
C TRP A 346 3.87 -10.82 8.97
N PRO A 347 3.21 -10.68 10.14
CA PRO A 347 2.71 -9.38 10.56
C PRO A 347 3.84 -8.37 10.77
N LEU A 348 4.96 -8.81 11.38
CA LEU A 348 6.17 -8.00 11.52
C LEU A 348 6.74 -7.61 10.15
N TRP A 349 6.82 -8.55 9.22
CA TRP A 349 7.25 -8.29 7.85
C TRP A 349 6.37 -7.24 7.16
N GLY A 350 5.04 -7.39 7.25
CA GLY A 350 4.10 -6.47 6.63
C GLY A 350 4.21 -5.06 7.18
N VAL A 351 4.32 -4.89 8.50
CA VAL A 351 4.55 -3.59 9.15
C VAL A 351 5.89 -2.99 8.73
N ALA A 352 6.96 -3.79 8.74
CA ALA A 352 8.29 -3.34 8.34
C ALA A 352 8.33 -2.91 6.85
N LEU A 353 7.68 -3.68 5.97
CA LEU A 353 7.58 -3.35 4.54
C LEU A 353 6.76 -2.08 4.32
N GLY A 354 5.65 -1.91 5.03
CA GLY A 354 4.84 -0.69 4.99
C GLY A 354 5.64 0.53 5.45
N ALA A 355 6.38 0.40 6.55
CA ALA A 355 7.28 1.44 7.05
C ALA A 355 8.39 1.77 6.04
N ALA A 356 9.06 0.75 5.48
CA ALA A 356 10.07 0.93 4.43
C ALA A 356 9.51 1.63 3.18
N THR A 357 8.30 1.28 2.79
CA THR A 357 7.57 1.88 1.66
C THR A 357 7.26 3.35 1.95
N TYR A 358 6.83 3.66 3.17
CA TYR A 358 6.58 5.03 3.58
C TYR A 358 7.86 5.86 3.65
N ALA A 359 8.97 5.30 4.17
CA ALA A 359 10.28 5.95 4.14
C ALA A 359 10.70 6.28 2.70
N TYR A 360 10.58 5.30 1.79
CA TYR A 360 10.86 5.49 0.37
C TYR A 360 10.00 6.61 -0.22
N HIS A 361 8.70 6.63 0.08
CA HIS A 361 7.79 7.70 -0.35
C HIS A 361 8.24 9.08 0.15
N LEU A 362 8.61 9.20 1.43
CA LEU A 362 9.08 10.46 2.01
C LEU A 362 10.38 10.97 1.36
N ARG A 363 11.32 10.08 1.02
CA ARG A 363 12.54 10.49 0.28
C ARG A 363 12.25 10.89 -1.16
N ARG A 364 11.23 10.30 -1.77
CA ARG A 364 10.91 10.44 -3.20
C ARG A 364 9.83 11.47 -3.50
N ARG A 365 9.20 12.06 -2.49
CA ARG A 365 8.25 13.17 -2.66
C ARG A 365 8.99 14.43 -3.11
N ALA A 366 8.28 15.33 -3.79
CA ALA A 366 8.87 16.56 -4.29
C ALA A 366 9.44 17.43 -3.16
N ALA A 367 10.57 18.09 -3.43
CA ALA A 367 11.21 19.01 -2.49
C ALA A 367 10.24 20.11 -2.07
N LEU A 368 9.51 20.70 -3.03
CA LEU A 368 8.40 21.63 -2.79
C LEU A 368 7.08 21.00 -3.20
N CYS A 369 6.02 21.28 -2.46
CA CYS A 369 4.67 20.88 -2.84
C CYS A 369 4.15 21.82 -3.94
N GLY A 370 3.70 21.29 -5.07
CA GLY A 370 3.12 22.09 -6.15
C GLY A 370 1.77 22.75 -5.82
N VAL A 371 1.16 22.44 -4.68
CA VAL A 371 -0.14 23.00 -4.25
C VAL A 371 0.06 24.10 -3.20
N CYS A 372 0.81 23.82 -2.13
CA CYS A 372 1.03 24.79 -1.06
C CYS A 372 2.40 25.50 -1.11
N GLY A 373 3.29 25.14 -2.04
CA GLY A 373 4.65 25.69 -2.14
C GLY A 373 5.60 25.27 -1.01
N ARG A 374 5.12 24.56 0.01
CA ARG A 374 5.90 24.20 1.21
C ARG A 374 6.94 23.12 0.92
N GLY A 375 8.13 23.27 1.47
CA GLY A 375 9.25 22.34 1.34
C GLY A 375 9.70 21.70 2.65
N ASP A 376 10.46 20.61 2.59
CA ASP A 376 11.18 20.06 3.75
C ASP A 376 12.44 20.92 4.02
N ARG A 377 12.26 22.22 4.29
CA ARG A 377 13.41 23.13 4.52
C ARG A 377 13.95 22.95 5.94
N GLN A 378 15.27 22.92 6.06
CA GLN A 378 15.96 23.00 7.34
C GLN A 378 15.96 24.46 7.86
N PRO A 379 15.91 24.69 9.18
CA PRO A 379 15.86 26.04 9.79
C PRO A 379 17.01 26.99 9.36
N GLY A 380 18.17 26.46 8.95
CA GLY A 380 19.38 27.25 8.70
C GLY A 380 19.38 28.12 7.43
N GLU A 381 18.61 27.77 6.40
CA GLU A 381 18.66 28.48 5.11
C GLU A 381 17.88 29.80 5.12
N ARG A 382 16.86 29.96 6.00
CA ARG A 382 16.12 31.23 6.11
C ARG A 382 16.97 32.33 6.75
N ALA A 383 17.78 31.98 7.75
CA ALA A 383 18.69 32.92 8.41
C ALA A 383 19.77 33.40 7.43
N GLN A 384 20.34 32.50 6.62
CA GLN A 384 21.37 32.87 5.63
C GLN A 384 20.79 33.70 4.47
N HIS A 385 19.58 33.37 3.99
CA HIS A 385 18.97 34.14 2.90
C HIS A 385 18.51 35.54 3.36
N LEU A 386 17.96 35.67 4.57
CA LEU A 386 17.58 36.96 5.16
C LEU A 386 18.81 37.81 5.52
N SER A 387 19.85 37.23 6.14
CA SER A 387 21.11 37.95 6.39
C SER A 387 21.84 38.32 5.10
N GLY A 388 21.75 37.50 4.05
CA GLY A 388 22.33 37.82 2.73
C GLY A 388 21.59 38.94 2.01
N THR A 389 20.25 38.98 2.09
CA THR A 389 19.46 40.08 1.49
C THR A 389 19.60 41.37 2.27
N VAL A 390 19.66 41.33 3.61
CA VAL A 390 19.91 42.53 4.43
C VAL A 390 21.31 43.10 4.15
N ARG A 391 22.36 42.26 4.09
CA ARG A 391 23.71 42.72 3.73
C ARG A 391 23.81 43.27 2.30
N ALA A 392 23.08 42.69 1.35
CA ALA A 392 23.04 43.21 -0.02
C ALA A 392 22.36 44.58 -0.11
N VAL A 393 21.29 44.80 0.66
CA VAL A 393 20.58 46.09 0.72
C VAL A 393 21.38 47.15 1.48
N GLU A 394 22.18 46.76 2.48
CA GLU A 394 23.08 47.66 3.20
C GLU A 394 24.30 48.05 2.35
N ALA A 395 24.82 47.14 1.53
CA ALA A 395 25.93 47.43 0.61
C ALA A 395 25.54 48.31 -0.60
N ASP A 396 24.26 48.33 -0.97
CA ASP A 396 23.72 49.19 -2.05
C ASP A 396 23.33 50.60 -1.54
N ARG A 397 23.42 50.83 -0.22
CA ARG A 397 23.10 52.11 0.46
C ARG A 397 24.32 52.83 1.02
N ALA A 398 25.51 52.23 0.94
CA ALA A 398 26.80 52.82 1.31
C ALA A 398 27.57 53.17 0.03
#